data_AF-A0A845YMS0-F1
#
_entry.id   AF-A0A845YMS0-F1
#
_cell.length_a   1.000
_cell.length_b   1.000
_cell.length_c   1.000
_cell.angle_alpha   90.00
_cell.angle_beta   90.00
_cell.angle_gamma   90.00
#
_symmetry.space_group_name_H-M   'P 1'
#
loop_
_entity.id
_entity.type
_entity.pdbx_description
1 polymer ?
#
loop_
_entity_poly.entity_id
_entity_poly.type
_entity_poly.pdbx_seq_one_letter_code
_entity_poly.pdbx_strand_id
1 'polypeptide(L)'
;MKDAKLVAKADPNHGSKIKIAPNITVGGSDLFIIGGPCSIESMEQMDATAQALLQAPVQALRGGIYKPRTSPYSFQGLGDMGLDILAAIRSAAWGERVYISVGGVLLKKK
;
A
#
# COMPACT_ATOMS: atom_id res chain seq x y z
N MET A 1 -2.27 19.14 -17.27
CA MET A 1 -3.48 18.43 -16.80
C MET A 1 -4.80 19.00 -17.35
N LYS A 2 -4.82 20.12 -18.10
CA LYS A 2 -6.08 20.72 -18.59
C LYS A 2 -6.83 19.84 -19.62
N ASP A 3 -6.13 18.93 -20.30
CA ASP A 3 -6.71 18.10 -21.37
C ASP A 3 -7.03 16.66 -20.93
N ALA A 4 -6.90 16.35 -19.63
CA ALA A 4 -7.11 15.00 -19.10
C ALA A 4 -8.61 14.69 -18.94
N LYS A 5 -9.29 14.43 -20.07
CA LYS A 5 -10.76 14.28 -20.15
C LYS A 5 -11.35 13.20 -19.23
N LEU A 6 -10.64 12.10 -19.00
CA LEU A 6 -11.14 10.97 -18.20
C LEU A 6 -11.16 11.22 -16.69
N VAL A 7 -10.29 12.12 -16.20
CA VAL A 7 -10.20 12.45 -14.76
C VAL A 7 -10.90 13.76 -14.42
N ALA A 8 -11.36 14.49 -15.44
CA ALA A 8 -12.06 15.75 -15.26
C ALA A 8 -13.41 15.51 -14.57
N LYS A 9 -13.74 16.38 -13.61
CA LYS A 9 -15.04 16.38 -12.95
C LYS A 9 -16.10 16.93 -13.91
N ALA A 10 -16.67 16.05 -14.73
CA ALA A 10 -17.71 16.41 -15.69
C ALA A 10 -19.07 16.67 -15.02
N ASP A 11 -19.40 15.90 -13.99
CA ASP A 11 -20.61 16.07 -13.17
C ASP A 11 -20.23 16.58 -11.76
N PRO A 12 -20.72 17.76 -11.33
CA PRO A 12 -20.49 18.29 -9.99
C PRO A 12 -20.90 17.36 -8.84
N ASN A 13 -21.91 16.51 -9.07
CA ASN A 13 -22.49 15.63 -8.05
C ASN A 13 -21.86 14.24 -8.03
N HIS A 14 -21.09 13.88 -9.06
CA HIS A 14 -20.42 12.60 -9.13
C HIS A 14 -19.10 12.61 -8.35
N GLY A 15 -18.92 11.61 -7.48
CA GLY A 15 -17.66 11.30 -6.81
C GLY A 15 -17.25 9.86 -7.10
N SER A 16 -16.03 9.67 -7.59
CA SER A 16 -15.48 8.35 -7.86
C SER A 16 -15.24 7.59 -6.56
N LYS A 17 -15.95 6.47 -6.39
CA LYS A 17 -15.82 5.57 -5.24
C LYS A 17 -15.12 4.28 -5.69
N ILE A 18 -13.96 4.00 -5.10
CA ILE A 18 -13.17 2.80 -5.41
C ILE A 18 -13.33 1.80 -4.27
N LYS A 19 -14.03 0.69 -4.51
CA LYS A 19 -14.13 -0.41 -3.55
C LYS A 19 -12.85 -1.26 -3.60
N ILE A 20 -12.14 -1.35 -2.48
CA ILE A 20 -10.85 -2.06 -2.39
C ILE A 20 -10.88 -3.30 -1.50
N ALA A 21 -11.89 -3.44 -0.62
CA ALA A 21 -12.16 -4.61 0.20
C ALA A 21 -13.67 -4.69 0.53
N PRO A 22 -14.18 -5.80 1.11
CA PRO A 22 -15.61 -5.97 1.39
C PRO A 22 -16.27 -4.77 2.10
N ASN A 23 -15.54 -4.11 3.00
CA ASN A 23 -16.01 -2.98 3.81
C ASN A 23 -15.13 -1.72 3.67
N ILE A 24 -14.32 -1.60 2.62
CA ILE A 24 -13.41 -0.45 2.45
C ILE A 24 -13.61 0.16 1.08
N THR A 25 -13.98 1.45 1.07
CA THR A 25 -14.19 2.27 -0.13
C THR A 25 -13.44 3.58 -0.01
N VAL A 26 -12.66 3.94 -1.04
CA VAL A 26 -11.95 5.22 -1.13
C VAL A 26 -12.77 6.21 -1.96
N GLY A 27 -12.87 7.46 -1.52
CA GLY A 27 -13.68 8.50 -2.17
C GLY A 27 -15.15 8.52 -1.72
N GLY A 28 -15.48 7.78 -0.65
CA GLY A 28 -16.76 7.88 0.06
C GLY A 28 -16.77 8.96 1.13
N SER A 29 -17.68 8.84 2.11
CA SER A 29 -17.72 9.69 3.31
C SER A 29 -16.62 9.36 4.32
N ASP A 30 -16.13 8.12 4.30
CA ASP A 30 -15.25 7.61 5.34
C ASP A 30 -13.79 7.95 5.03
N LEU A 31 -13.04 8.30 6.08
CA LEU A 31 -11.61 8.54 5.97
C LEU A 31 -10.86 7.21 5.84
N PHE A 32 -10.08 7.09 4.76
CA PHE A 32 -9.21 5.94 4.53
C PHE A 32 -7.75 6.30 4.82
N ILE A 33 -7.16 5.66 5.83
CA ILE A 33 -5.78 5.88 6.27
C ILE A 33 -4.91 4.68 5.88
N ILE A 34 -3.80 4.99 5.21
CA ILE A 34 -2.74 4.04 4.88
C ILE A 34 -1.53 4.36 5.75
N GLY A 35 -1.13 3.42 6.60
CA GLY A 35 0.05 3.52 7.47
C GLY A 35 1.12 2.50 7.08
N GLY A 36 2.35 2.72 7.52
CA GLY A 36 3.45 1.77 7.31
C GLY A 36 4.73 2.45 6.85
N PRO A 37 5.85 1.71 6.83
CA PRO A 37 7.15 2.28 6.57
C PRO A 37 7.33 2.72 5.11
N CYS A 38 8.36 3.53 4.91
CA CYS A 38 8.77 3.93 3.57
C CYS A 38 9.19 2.68 2.77
N SER A 39 10.10 1.88 3.31
CA SER A 39 10.67 0.67 2.71
C SER A 39 10.44 -0.53 3.62
N ILE A 40 10.35 -1.72 3.03
CA ILE A 40 10.44 -2.99 3.77
C ILE A 40 11.93 -3.31 3.92
N GLU A 41 12.39 -3.41 5.16
CA GLU A 41 13.80 -3.57 5.49
C GLU A 41 14.08 -4.90 6.21
N SER A 42 13.12 -5.42 6.97
CA SER A 42 13.19 -6.76 7.57
C SER A 42 11.81 -7.29 7.94
N MET A 43 11.72 -8.58 8.30
CA MET A 43 10.49 -9.19 8.81
C MET A 43 10.10 -8.61 10.16
N GLU A 44 11.07 -8.44 11.05
CA GLU A 44 10.88 -7.91 12.41
C GLU A 44 10.37 -6.48 12.37
N GLN A 45 10.91 -5.65 11.48
CA GLN A 45 10.48 -4.28 11.27
C GLN A 45 9.03 -4.21 10.79
N MET A 46 8.65 -5.07 9.85
CA MET A 46 7.28 -5.11 9.33
C MET A 46 6.29 -5.68 10.34
N ASP A 47 6.66 -6.71 11.09
CA ASP A 47 5.83 -7.27 12.16
C ASP A 47 5.58 -6.25 13.26
N ALA A 48 6.64 -5.62 13.78
CA ALA A 48 6.51 -4.56 14.77
C ALA A 48 5.61 -3.41 14.28
N THR A 49 5.75 -3.01 13.01
CA THR A 49 4.89 -1.96 12.42
C THR A 49 3.44 -2.42 12.30
N ALA A 50 3.19 -3.65 11.85
CA ALA A 50 1.85 -4.19 11.75
C ALA A 50 1.18 -4.26 13.11
N GLN A 51 1.86 -4.79 14.14
CA GLN A 51 1.34 -4.87 15.50
C GLN A 51 0.99 -3.48 16.06
N ALA A 52 1.85 -2.48 15.87
CA ALA A 52 1.57 -1.12 16.31
C ALA A 52 0.33 -0.51 15.61
N LEU A 53 0.16 -0.79 14.31
CA LEU A 53 -0.94 -0.23 13.52
C LEU A 53 -2.27 -0.99 13.65
N LEU A 54 -2.27 -2.21 14.21
CA LEU A 54 -3.52 -2.92 14.51
C LEU A 54 -4.39 -2.15 15.50
N GLN A 55 -3.77 -1.45 16.45
CA GLN A 55 -4.43 -0.61 17.46
C GLN A 55 -4.73 0.82 16.99
N ALA A 56 -4.28 1.18 15.78
CA ALA A 56 -4.48 2.50 15.19
C ALA A 56 -5.71 2.51 14.25
N PRO A 57 -6.30 3.68 13.95
CA PRO A 57 -7.40 3.83 12.99
C PRO A 57 -6.91 3.72 11.54
N VAL A 58 -6.13 2.69 11.22
CA VAL A 58 -5.49 2.45 9.92
C VAL A 58 -6.12 1.23 9.26
N GLN A 59 -6.55 1.39 8.02
CA GLN A 59 -7.24 0.35 7.26
C GLN A 59 -6.30 -0.39 6.29
N ALA A 60 -5.14 0.20 5.99
CA ALA A 60 -4.18 -0.38 5.06
C ALA A 60 -2.73 -0.27 5.54
N LEU A 61 -1.95 -1.33 5.34
CA LEU A 61 -0.51 -1.36 5.57
C LEU A 61 0.23 -1.17 4.25
N ARG A 62 1.17 -0.21 4.21
CA ARG A 62 2.07 0.02 3.08
C ARG A 62 3.50 -0.41 3.38
N GLY A 63 4.23 -0.81 2.34
CA GLY A 63 5.67 -1.05 2.41
C GLY A 63 6.31 -1.01 1.02
N GLY A 64 7.37 -0.23 0.84
CA GLY A 64 8.07 -0.15 -0.44
C GLY A 64 9.07 -1.30 -0.62
N ILE A 65 8.92 -2.10 -1.67
CA ILE A 65 9.82 -3.23 -1.96
C ILE A 65 10.96 -2.87 -2.92
N TYR A 66 10.73 -1.86 -3.78
CA TYR A 66 11.75 -1.28 -4.65
C TYR A 66 11.86 0.23 -4.38
N LYS A 67 13.08 0.73 -4.28
CA LYS A 67 13.39 2.14 -4.05
C LYS A 67 14.17 2.68 -5.23
N PRO A 68 13.59 3.59 -6.04
CA PRO A 68 14.31 4.21 -7.15
C PRO A 68 15.31 5.22 -6.59
N ARG A 69 16.47 4.75 -6.13
CA ARG A 69 17.50 5.61 -5.54
C ARG A 69 18.31 6.27 -6.63
N THR A 70 18.60 7.55 -6.47
CA THR A 70 19.54 8.28 -7.33
C THR A 70 20.97 7.75 -7.21
N SER A 71 21.36 7.30 -6.01
CA SER A 71 22.66 6.69 -5.76
C SER A 71 22.58 5.16 -5.81
N PRO A 72 23.49 4.49 -6.55
CA PRO A 72 23.49 3.02 -6.64
C PRO A 72 23.91 2.33 -5.34
N TYR A 73 24.69 3.01 -4.49
CA TYR A 73 25.19 2.45 -3.21
C TYR A 73 24.17 2.52 -2.08
N SER A 74 23.04 3.19 -2.32
CA SER A 74 21.95 3.25 -1.37
C SER A 74 21.15 1.94 -1.32
N PHE A 75 20.47 1.68 -0.20
CA PHE A 75 19.50 0.59 -0.12
C PHE A 75 18.42 0.72 -1.21
N GLN A 76 18.33 -0.31 -2.05
CA GLN A 76 17.42 -0.36 -3.22
C GLN A 76 16.06 -0.97 -2.90
N GLY A 77 15.83 -1.41 -1.65
CA GLY A 77 14.69 -2.27 -1.31
C GLY A 77 15.05 -3.75 -1.37
N LEU A 78 14.23 -4.59 -0.73
CA LEU A 78 14.42 -6.05 -0.71
C LEU A 78 13.89 -6.77 -1.95
N GLY A 79 13.21 -6.08 -2.87
CA GLY A 79 12.60 -6.66 -4.05
C GLY A 79 11.61 -7.78 -3.68
N ASP A 80 11.74 -8.94 -4.32
CA ASP A 80 10.87 -10.10 -4.12
C ASP A 80 10.82 -10.58 -2.66
N MET A 81 11.94 -10.54 -1.94
CA MET A 81 11.94 -10.90 -0.51
C MET A 81 11.04 -9.97 0.32
N GLY A 82 10.95 -8.70 -0.07
CA GLY A 82 10.02 -7.76 0.56
C GLY A 82 8.56 -8.11 0.28
N LEU A 83 8.25 -8.68 -0.88
CA LEU A 83 6.91 -9.16 -1.21
C LEU A 83 6.54 -10.39 -0.37
N ASP A 84 7.49 -11.31 -0.18
CA ASP A 84 7.31 -12.49 0.66
C ASP A 84 7.07 -12.10 2.13
N ILE A 85 7.84 -11.12 2.65
CA ILE A 85 7.59 -10.53 3.98
C ILE A 85 6.17 -9.97 4.06
N LEU A 86 5.74 -9.17 3.08
CA LEU A 86 4.40 -8.59 3.08
C LEU A 86 3.29 -9.66 3.09
N ALA A 87 3.48 -10.75 2.34
CA ALA A 87 2.57 -11.89 2.33
C ALA A 87 2.55 -12.65 3.66
N ALA A 88 3.69 -12.78 4.32
CA ALA A 88 3.79 -13.38 5.66
C ALA A 88 3.05 -12.54 6.70
N ILE A 89 3.24 -11.23 6.73
CA ILE A 89 2.55 -10.31 7.65
C ILE A 89 1.04 -10.31 7.42
N ARG A 90 0.59 -10.42 6.16
CA ARG A 90 -0.83 -10.59 5.82
C ARG A 90 -1.42 -11.81 6.49
N SER A 91 -0.70 -12.93 6.41
CA SER A 91 -1.17 -14.20 6.92
C SER A 91 -1.12 -14.26 8.45
N ALA A 92 -0.12 -13.63 9.08
CA ALA A 92 0.14 -13.74 10.52
C ALA A 92 -0.60 -12.71 11.38
N ALA A 93 -0.61 -11.43 10.99
CA ALA A 93 -1.00 -10.34 11.89
C ALA A 93 -2.19 -9.51 11.40
N TRP A 94 -2.25 -9.19 10.11
CA TRP A 94 -3.16 -8.15 9.59
C TRP A 94 -4.48 -8.68 9.04
N GLY A 95 -4.53 -9.98 8.70
CA GLY A 95 -5.73 -10.63 8.19
C GLY A 95 -6.23 -10.04 6.87
N GLU A 96 -7.55 -9.83 6.77
CA GLU A 96 -8.24 -9.36 5.55
C GLU A 96 -8.12 -7.85 5.29
N ARG A 97 -7.34 -7.11 6.10
CA ARG A 97 -7.08 -5.68 5.88
C ARG A 97 -6.22 -5.45 4.64
N VAL A 98 -6.23 -4.22 4.12
CA VAL A 98 -5.61 -3.89 2.82
C VAL A 98 -4.08 -3.81 2.92
N TYR A 99 -3.41 -4.23 1.85
CA TYR A 99 -1.96 -4.18 1.69
C TYR A 99 -1.55 -3.44 0.42
N ILE A 100 -0.51 -2.61 0.52
CA ILE A 100 0.00 -1.83 -0.61
C ILE A 100 1.51 -1.97 -0.69
N SER A 101 2.01 -2.64 -1.72
CA SER A 101 3.42 -2.53 -2.09
C SER A 101 3.61 -1.29 -2.97
N VAL A 102 4.73 -0.58 -2.77
CA VAL A 102 5.06 0.60 -3.57
C VAL A 102 6.41 0.40 -4.24
N GLY A 103 6.44 0.51 -5.56
CA GLY A 103 7.60 0.22 -6.40
C GLY A 103 7.58 -1.23 -6.89
N GLY A 104 7.73 -1.41 -8.21
CA GLY A 104 7.68 -2.70 -8.90
C GLY A 104 6.57 -2.75 -9.95
N VAL A 105 6.93 -2.96 -11.23
CA VAL A 105 5.99 -3.49 -12.22
C VAL A 105 5.60 -4.88 -11.73
N LEU A 106 4.30 -5.11 -11.55
CA LEU A 106 3.76 -6.41 -11.17
C LEU A 106 4.05 -7.43 -12.28
N LEU A 107 5.25 -8.02 -12.30
CA LEU A 107 5.49 -9.26 -13.03
C LEU A 107 4.70 -10.33 -12.28
N LYS A 108 3.47 -10.58 -12.75
CA LYS A 108 2.73 -11.79 -12.38
C LYS A 108 3.70 -12.96 -12.55
N LYS A 109 4.14 -13.59 -11.45
CA LYS A 109 4.71 -14.93 -11.50
C LYS A 109 3.64 -15.80 -12.18
N LYS A 110 4.01 -16.37 -13.33
CA LYS A 110 3.24 -17.42 -14.00
C LYS A 110 3.18 -18.64 -13.10
#